data_AF-A0A7S2QH44-F1
#
_entry.id   AF-A0A7S2QH44-F1
#
_cell.length_a   1.000
_cell.length_b   1.000
_cell.length_c   1.000
_cell.angle_alpha   90.00
_cell.angle_beta   90.00
_cell.angle_gamma   90.00
#
_symmetry.space_group_name_H-M   'P 1'
#
loop_
_entity.id
_entity.type
_entity.pdbx_description
1 polymer ?
#
loop_
_entity_poly.entity_id
_entity_poly.type
_entity_poly.pdbx_seq_one_letter_code
_entity_poly.pdbx_strand_id
1 'polypeptide(L)'
;MTHAYCALADLQVGAELISQSFSMLITGEISGGAISESHLQMALTYLSVLLFTVFFLNVFIGVIGENYSIQKTLSPLVFQKVRAGICSTYLLRASVIPGWMCPTAAGCLSAAAGAVMLLLQAYQLAAQRPLGCPALVFAACQATMFVCCYQNADLPWAKGKTSGERAPPHYIWYAEAVSSEAPSQLSRVEHCLGELRDLLMQQPSLSAVFSPTSPGTAVAHRRQGTATPKFFS
;
A
#
# COMPACT_ATOMS: atom_id res chain seq x y z
N MET A 1 -18.30 -52.75 -30.42
CA MET A 1 -18.04 -51.83 -29.29
C MET A 1 -16.89 -52.28 -28.39
N THR A 2 -15.93 -53.08 -28.88
CA THR A 2 -14.83 -53.64 -28.07
C THR A 2 -13.54 -52.83 -28.15
N HIS A 3 -13.25 -52.15 -29.28
CA HIS A 3 -12.04 -51.33 -29.42
C HIS A 3 -12.02 -50.05 -28.56
N ALA A 4 -13.18 -49.44 -28.31
CA ALA A 4 -13.29 -48.24 -27.46
C ALA A 4 -12.99 -48.54 -25.99
N TYR A 5 -13.34 -49.74 -25.51
CA TYR A 5 -13.03 -50.18 -24.15
C TYR A 5 -11.54 -50.49 -23.96
N CYS A 6 -10.87 -51.07 -24.97
CA CYS A 6 -9.41 -51.26 -24.93
C CYS A 6 -8.66 -49.93 -24.90
N ALA A 7 -9.10 -48.92 -25.67
CA ALA A 7 -8.48 -47.60 -25.66
C ALA A 7 -8.69 -46.84 -24.34
N LEU A 8 -9.86 -47.00 -23.71
CA LEU A 8 -10.15 -46.43 -22.39
C LEU A 8 -9.34 -47.12 -21.28
N ALA A 9 -9.13 -48.44 -21.36
CA ALA A 9 -8.29 -49.17 -20.43
C ALA A 9 -6.81 -48.73 -20.54
N ASP A 10 -6.29 -48.52 -21.74
CA ASP A 10 -4.92 -48.00 -21.95
C ASP A 10 -4.75 -46.56 -21.41
N LEU A 11 -5.77 -45.71 -21.59
CA LEU A 11 -5.79 -44.36 -21.03
C LEU A 11 -5.82 -44.37 -19.49
N GLN A 12 -6.56 -45.30 -18.89
CA GLN A 12 -6.66 -45.44 -17.45
C GLN A 12 -5.37 -45.98 -16.83
N VAL A 13 -4.73 -46.94 -17.48
CA VAL A 13 -3.39 -47.44 -17.08
C VAL A 13 -2.33 -46.33 -17.22
N GLY A 14 -2.39 -45.53 -18.29
CA GLY A 14 -1.51 -44.37 -18.46
C GLY A 14 -1.71 -43.30 -17.38
N ALA A 15 -2.95 -43.01 -16.99
CA ALA A 15 -3.26 -42.04 -15.95
C ALA A 15 -2.77 -42.48 -14.55
N GLU A 16 -2.94 -43.76 -14.22
CA GLU A 16 -2.40 -44.36 -12.98
C GLU A 16 -0.88 -44.32 -12.95
N LEU A 17 -0.21 -44.69 -14.05
CA LEU A 17 1.26 -44.62 -14.16
C LEU A 17 1.78 -43.18 -14.05
N ILE A 18 1.08 -42.20 -14.64
CA ILE A 18 1.44 -40.78 -14.53
C ILE A 18 1.26 -40.31 -13.08
N SER A 19 0.13 -40.61 -12.45
CA SER A 19 -0.16 -40.24 -11.06
C SER A 19 0.84 -40.84 -10.07
N GLN A 20 1.18 -42.12 -10.26
CA GLN A 20 2.16 -42.83 -9.45
C GLN A 20 3.59 -42.27 -9.67
N SER A 21 3.93 -41.93 -10.92
CA SER A 21 5.21 -41.27 -11.24
C SER A 21 5.29 -39.87 -10.63
N PHE A 22 4.21 -39.09 -10.66
CA PHE A 22 4.15 -37.77 -10.01
C PHE A 22 4.21 -37.87 -8.49
N SER A 23 3.50 -38.83 -7.89
CA SER A 23 3.55 -39.07 -6.46
C SER A 23 4.96 -39.47 -6.03
N MET A 24 5.62 -40.36 -6.78
CA MET A 24 7.02 -40.74 -6.56
C MET A 24 7.99 -39.54 -6.72
N LEU A 25 7.71 -38.63 -7.67
CA LEU A 25 8.48 -37.40 -7.86
C LEU A 25 8.35 -36.43 -6.68
N ILE A 26 7.15 -36.34 -6.09
CA ILE A 26 6.84 -35.45 -4.96
C ILE A 26 7.34 -36.02 -3.64
N THR A 27 7.17 -37.32 -3.40
CA THR A 27 7.52 -37.95 -2.12
C THR A 27 8.97 -38.44 -2.07
N GLY A 28 9.63 -38.64 -3.21
CA GLY A 28 11.00 -39.16 -3.28
C GLY A 28 11.16 -40.60 -2.80
N GLU A 29 10.07 -41.29 -2.45
CA GLU A 29 10.08 -42.67 -1.99
C GLU A 29 10.04 -43.61 -3.19
N ILE A 30 11.21 -44.13 -3.57
CA ILE A 30 11.31 -45.31 -4.43
C ILE A 30 10.86 -46.50 -3.57
N SER A 31 9.58 -46.86 -3.65
CA SER A 31 9.10 -48.10 -3.05
C SER A 31 9.80 -49.26 -3.76
N GLY A 32 10.84 -49.81 -3.13
CA GLY A 32 11.74 -50.83 -3.67
C GLY A 32 11.11 -52.22 -3.76
N GLY A 33 9.99 -52.35 -4.47
CA GLY A 33 9.28 -53.60 -4.67
C GLY A 33 9.39 -54.11 -6.10
N ALA A 34 10.15 -55.20 -6.28
CA ALA A 34 10.25 -56.08 -7.45
C ALA A 34 11.01 -55.54 -8.69
N ILE A 35 12.28 -55.93 -8.75
CA ILE A 35 13.25 -55.76 -9.83
C ILE A 35 12.85 -56.67 -11.01
N SER A 36 11.94 -56.24 -11.87
CA SER A 36 11.82 -56.75 -13.25
C SER A 36 11.05 -55.83 -14.20
N GLU A 37 11.08 -54.51 -13.99
CA GLU A 37 10.48 -53.57 -14.94
C GLU A 37 11.55 -52.78 -15.71
N SER A 38 11.61 -53.16 -16.99
CA SER A 38 12.17 -52.53 -18.18
C SER A 38 12.84 -51.14 -18.06
N HIS A 39 14.01 -51.00 -18.69
CA HIS A 39 14.72 -49.73 -18.97
C HIS A 39 13.81 -48.58 -19.46
N LEU A 40 12.67 -48.91 -20.05
CA LEU A 40 11.64 -47.98 -20.50
C LEU A 40 11.01 -47.20 -19.34
N GLN A 41 10.67 -47.85 -18.22
CA GLN A 41 10.10 -47.16 -17.05
C GLN A 41 11.12 -46.18 -16.45
N MET A 42 12.38 -46.59 -16.35
CA MET A 42 13.47 -45.71 -15.91
C MET A 42 13.64 -44.50 -16.84
N ALA A 43 13.59 -44.71 -18.16
CA ALA A 43 13.65 -43.63 -19.14
C ALA A 43 12.45 -42.68 -19.05
N LEU A 44 11.23 -43.19 -18.84
CA LEU A 44 10.02 -42.39 -18.65
C LEU A 44 10.09 -41.57 -17.35
N THR A 45 10.60 -42.15 -16.26
CA THR A 45 10.80 -41.42 -15.00
C THR A 45 11.82 -40.30 -15.18
N TYR A 46 12.97 -40.55 -15.82
CA TYR A 46 13.95 -39.50 -16.11
C TYR A 46 13.39 -38.41 -17.02
N LEU A 47 12.63 -38.78 -18.06
CA LEU A 47 11.99 -37.83 -18.95
C LEU A 47 10.94 -36.98 -18.21
N SER A 48 10.15 -37.60 -17.33
CA SER A 48 9.16 -36.91 -16.50
C SER A 48 9.81 -35.91 -15.54
N VAL A 49 10.87 -36.32 -14.83
CA VAL A 49 11.65 -35.43 -13.95
C VAL A 49 12.27 -34.28 -14.74
N LEU A 50 12.83 -34.56 -15.92
CA LEU A 50 13.45 -33.54 -16.77
C LEU A 50 12.41 -32.54 -17.29
N LEU A 51 11.26 -33.00 -17.78
CA LEU A 51 10.16 -32.12 -18.20
C LEU A 51 9.62 -31.32 -17.01
N PHE A 52 9.42 -31.95 -15.86
CA PHE A 52 8.97 -31.25 -14.65
C PHE A 52 9.95 -30.15 -14.22
N THR A 53 11.23 -30.48 -14.15
CA THR A 53 12.27 -29.57 -13.65
C THR A 53 12.58 -28.46 -14.66
N VAL A 54 12.65 -28.76 -15.95
CA VAL A 54 13.04 -27.77 -16.97
C VAL A 54 11.84 -26.97 -17.47
N PHE A 55 10.66 -27.57 -17.59
CA PHE A 55 9.50 -26.86 -18.12
C PHE A 55 8.67 -26.23 -16.99
N PHE A 56 8.17 -27.06 -16.07
CA PHE A 56 7.22 -26.57 -15.07
C PHE A 56 7.86 -25.61 -14.09
N LEU A 57 9.04 -25.91 -13.52
CA LEU A 57 9.68 -24.96 -12.60
C LEU A 57 10.01 -23.62 -13.27
N ASN A 58 10.51 -23.62 -14.50
CA ASN A 58 10.86 -22.37 -15.19
C ASN A 58 9.61 -21.53 -15.51
N VAL A 59 8.50 -22.17 -15.92
CA VAL A 59 7.22 -21.46 -16.13
C VAL A 59 6.68 -20.94 -14.79
N PHE A 60 6.71 -21.74 -13.73
CA PHE A 60 6.25 -21.31 -12.41
C PHE A 60 7.08 -20.15 -11.87
N ILE A 61 8.41 -20.18 -12.01
CA ILE A 61 9.29 -19.07 -11.61
C ILE A 61 8.94 -17.82 -12.42
N GLY A 62 8.67 -17.96 -13.72
CA GLY A 62 8.23 -16.84 -14.57
C GLY A 62 6.92 -16.22 -14.08
N VAL A 63 5.89 -17.04 -13.87
CA VAL A 63 4.55 -16.58 -13.43
C VAL A 63 4.60 -15.98 -12.02
N ILE A 64 5.34 -16.60 -11.09
CA ILE A 64 5.53 -16.06 -9.73
C ILE A 64 6.31 -14.74 -9.80
N GLY A 65 7.35 -14.65 -10.64
CA GLY A 65 8.12 -13.44 -10.84
C GLY A 65 7.27 -12.28 -11.36
N GLU A 66 6.42 -12.53 -12.34
CA GLU A 66 5.51 -11.53 -12.91
C GLU A 66 4.45 -11.09 -11.89
N ASN A 67 3.79 -12.05 -11.21
CA ASN A 67 2.83 -11.74 -10.16
C ASN A 67 3.47 -10.98 -8.99
N TYR A 68 4.68 -11.35 -8.60
CA TYR A 68 5.43 -10.66 -7.56
C TYR A 68 5.78 -9.23 -7.97
N SER A 69 6.18 -9.02 -9.23
CA SER A 69 6.44 -7.67 -9.76
C SER A 69 5.20 -6.79 -9.70
N ILE A 70 4.04 -7.32 -10.10
CA ILE A 70 2.74 -6.62 -10.01
C ILE A 70 2.35 -6.35 -8.55
N GLN A 71 2.49 -7.34 -7.65
CA GLN A 71 2.19 -7.11 -6.24
C GLN A 71 3.15 -6.13 -5.57
N LYS A 72 4.44 -6.12 -5.96
CA LYS A 72 5.43 -5.19 -5.42
C LYS A 72 5.07 -3.74 -5.74
N THR A 73 4.54 -3.47 -6.93
CA THR A 73 4.08 -2.11 -7.28
C THR A 73 2.80 -1.72 -6.55
N LEU A 74 1.92 -2.68 -6.25
CA LEU A 74 0.67 -2.44 -5.51
C LEU A 74 0.85 -2.38 -3.98
N SER A 75 1.89 -3.04 -3.44
CA SER A 75 2.18 -3.12 -2.01
C SER A 75 2.17 -1.76 -1.29
N PRO A 76 2.89 -0.71 -1.74
CA PRO A 76 2.87 0.58 -1.05
C PRO A 76 1.48 1.22 -1.03
N LEU A 77 0.69 1.08 -2.10
CA LEU A 77 -0.69 1.59 -2.15
C LEU A 77 -1.60 0.86 -1.16
N VAL A 78 -1.46 -0.46 -1.04
CA VAL A 78 -2.23 -1.26 -0.08
C VAL A 78 -1.86 -0.87 1.35
N PHE A 79 -0.57 -0.73 1.65
CA PHE A 79 -0.12 -0.28 2.98
C PHE A 79 -0.64 1.11 3.32
N GLN A 80 -0.59 2.05 2.37
CA GLN A 80 -1.11 3.40 2.58
C GLN A 80 -2.63 3.40 2.79
N LYS A 81 -3.37 2.61 2.01
CA LYS A 81 -4.82 2.44 2.15
C LYS A 81 -5.20 1.87 3.52
N VAL A 82 -4.50 0.83 3.99
CA VAL A 82 -4.73 0.25 5.32
C VAL A 82 -4.45 1.27 6.42
N ARG A 83 -3.33 2.01 6.33
CA ARG A 83 -3.01 3.06 7.31
C ARG A 83 -4.02 4.21 7.29
N ALA A 84 -4.47 4.64 6.13
CA ALA A 84 -5.50 5.67 5.99
C ALA A 84 -6.83 5.20 6.57
N GLY A 85 -7.23 3.94 6.34
CA GLY A 85 -8.42 3.34 6.93
C GLY A 85 -8.38 3.29 8.46
N ILE A 86 -7.22 2.93 9.04
CA ILE A 86 -7.01 2.96 10.48
C ILE A 86 -7.14 4.40 11.00
N CYS A 87 -6.45 5.36 10.39
CA CYS A 87 -6.50 6.77 10.79
C CYS A 87 -7.93 7.34 10.70
N SER A 88 -8.65 7.08 9.61
CA SER A 88 -10.05 7.48 9.44
C SER A 88 -10.95 6.89 10.52
N THR A 89 -10.75 5.61 10.87
CA THR A 89 -11.50 4.96 11.95
C THR A 89 -11.20 5.61 13.31
N TYR A 90 -9.94 6.00 13.56
CA TYR A 90 -9.59 6.75 14.77
C TYR A 90 -10.23 8.13 14.81
N LEU A 91 -10.21 8.87 13.69
CA LEU A 91 -10.83 10.20 13.57
C LEU A 91 -12.35 10.16 13.73
N LEU A 92 -13.00 9.14 13.14
CA LEU A 92 -14.44 8.92 13.28
C LEU A 92 -14.84 8.49 14.69
N ARG A 93 -13.97 7.77 15.43
CA ARG A 93 -14.21 7.49 16.85
C ARG A 93 -13.96 8.72 17.73
N ALA A 94 -12.97 9.53 17.35
CA ALA A 94 -12.64 10.80 17.98
C ALA A 94 -13.79 11.81 17.89
N SER A 95 -14.49 11.88 16.75
CA SER A 95 -15.60 12.82 16.54
C SER A 95 -16.87 12.51 17.34
N VAL A 96 -16.97 11.32 17.94
CA VAL A 96 -18.10 10.91 18.78
C VAL A 96 -17.91 11.36 20.24
N ILE A 97 -16.73 11.87 20.61
CA ILE A 97 -16.49 12.33 21.98
C ILE A 97 -17.01 13.78 22.12
N PRO A 98 -18.09 14.02 22.88
CA PRO A 98 -18.67 15.35 23.02
C PRO A 98 -17.65 16.31 23.64
N GLY A 99 -17.34 17.40 22.91
CA GLY A 99 -16.37 18.43 23.29
C GLY A 99 -16.75 19.29 24.51
N TRP A 100 -17.62 18.80 25.39
CA TRP A 100 -18.09 19.50 26.59
C TRP A 100 -17.21 19.28 27.83
N MET A 101 -16.21 18.40 27.78
CA MET A 101 -15.28 18.26 28.90
C MET A 101 -14.34 19.47 28.98
N CYS A 102 -14.53 20.30 30.01
CA CYS A 102 -13.70 21.46 30.26
C CYS A 102 -12.22 21.04 30.42
N PRO A 103 -11.30 21.59 29.60
CA PRO A 103 -9.88 21.21 29.60
C PRO A 103 -9.15 21.52 30.90
N THR A 104 -9.59 22.57 31.61
CA THR A 104 -9.03 22.97 32.90
C THR A 104 -9.34 21.96 33.99
N ALA A 105 -10.53 21.34 33.96
CA ALA A 105 -10.90 20.29 34.90
C ALA A 105 -10.24 18.95 34.54
N ALA A 106 -9.98 18.69 33.25
CA ALA A 106 -9.38 17.43 32.81
C ALA A 106 -7.98 17.18 33.40
N GLY A 107 -7.15 18.22 33.51
CA GLY A 107 -5.83 18.11 34.16
C GLY A 107 -5.92 17.82 35.66
N CYS A 108 -6.82 18.50 36.37
CA CYS A 108 -7.05 18.22 37.80
C CYS A 108 -7.64 16.83 38.02
N LEU A 109 -8.55 16.40 37.13
CA LEU A 109 -9.21 15.10 37.20
C LEU A 109 -8.24 13.95 36.90
N SER A 110 -7.34 14.10 35.92
CA SER A 110 -6.31 13.10 35.64
C SER A 110 -5.29 12.99 36.78
N ALA A 111 -4.87 14.12 37.35
CA ALA A 111 -3.99 14.14 38.52
C ALA A 111 -4.66 13.49 39.74
N ALA A 112 -5.94 13.78 39.99
CA ALA A 112 -6.71 13.17 41.06
C ALA A 112 -6.88 11.66 40.84
N ALA A 113 -7.22 11.22 39.63
CA ALA A 113 -7.34 9.79 39.29
C ALA A 113 -6.01 9.04 39.44
N GLY A 114 -4.89 9.66 39.05
CA GLY A 114 -3.54 9.13 39.27
C GLY A 114 -3.19 9.01 40.76
N ALA A 115 -3.52 10.02 41.56
CA ALA A 115 -3.31 9.99 43.01
C ALA A 115 -4.15 8.87 43.68
N VAL A 116 -5.41 8.71 43.29
CA VAL A 116 -6.28 7.63 43.79
C VAL A 116 -5.70 6.25 43.44
N MET A 117 -5.18 6.07 42.23
CA MET A 117 -4.51 4.83 41.81
C MET A 117 -3.29 4.51 42.69
N LEU A 118 -2.42 5.49 42.92
CA LEU A 118 -1.22 5.31 43.75
C LEU A 118 -1.59 4.99 45.21
N LEU A 119 -2.59 5.68 45.76
CA LEU A 119 -3.07 5.42 47.11
C LEU A 119 -3.69 4.02 47.24
N LEU A 120 -4.45 3.58 46.23
CA LEU A 120 -5.05 2.26 46.22
C LEU A 120 -3.99 1.15 46.14
N GLN A 121 -2.94 1.34 45.33
CA GLN A 121 -1.80 0.42 45.25
C GLN A 121 -1.03 0.37 46.58
N ALA A 122 -0.74 1.53 47.18
CA ALA A 122 -0.07 1.61 48.48
C ALA A 122 -0.89 0.93 49.59
N TYR A 123 -2.21 1.13 49.58
CA TYR A 123 -3.12 0.52 50.55
C TYR A 123 -3.16 -1.01 50.42
N GLN A 124 -3.24 -1.54 49.20
CA GLN A 124 -3.21 -3.00 48.99
C GLN A 124 -1.90 -3.62 49.46
N LEU A 125 -0.78 -2.94 49.21
CA LEU A 125 0.54 -3.39 49.66
C LEU A 125 0.66 -3.40 51.20
N ALA A 126 0.10 -2.39 51.87
CA ALA A 126 0.17 -2.26 53.33
C ALA A 126 -0.83 -3.15 54.08
N ALA A 127 -2.07 -3.28 53.59
CA ALA A 127 -3.15 -3.93 54.33
C ALA A 127 -3.26 -5.45 54.08
N GLN A 128 -2.62 -5.99 53.03
CA GLN A 128 -2.73 -7.39 52.58
C GLN A 128 -4.17 -7.93 52.52
N ARG A 129 -5.17 -7.05 52.34
CA ARG A 129 -6.58 -7.45 52.23
C ARG A 129 -7.03 -7.43 50.78
N PRO A 130 -7.67 -8.51 50.30
CA PRO A 130 -8.28 -8.51 48.98
C PRO A 130 -9.48 -7.56 48.97
N LEU A 131 -9.41 -6.52 48.16
CA LEU A 131 -10.60 -5.74 47.79
C LEU A 131 -11.48 -6.61 46.89
N GLY A 132 -12.81 -6.48 47.02
CA GLY A 132 -13.74 -7.31 46.25
C GLY A 132 -13.63 -7.12 44.73
N CYS A 133 -13.29 -5.90 44.27
CA CYS A 133 -13.24 -5.57 42.83
C CYS A 133 -12.17 -4.50 42.47
N PRO A 134 -10.86 -4.72 42.73
CA PRO A 134 -9.82 -3.73 42.41
C PRO A 134 -9.71 -3.46 40.90
N ALA A 135 -10.01 -4.45 40.08
CA ALA A 135 -9.94 -4.35 38.62
C ALA A 135 -10.91 -3.30 38.04
N LEU A 136 -12.12 -3.17 38.61
CA LEU A 136 -13.11 -2.19 38.13
C LEU A 136 -12.69 -0.76 38.46
N VAL A 137 -12.17 -0.53 39.67
CA VAL A 137 -11.67 0.79 40.08
C VAL A 137 -10.46 1.18 39.23
N PHE A 138 -9.55 0.23 38.99
CA PHE A 138 -8.39 0.43 38.12
C PHE A 138 -8.81 0.75 36.67
N ALA A 139 -9.76 0.00 36.11
CA ALA A 139 -10.28 0.23 34.77
C ALA A 139 -10.97 1.60 34.64
N ALA A 140 -11.75 2.01 35.64
CA ALA A 140 -12.39 3.33 35.67
C ALA A 140 -11.35 4.46 35.74
N CYS A 141 -10.30 4.32 36.57
CA CYS A 141 -9.22 5.30 36.65
C CYS A 141 -8.41 5.38 35.35
N GLN A 142 -8.11 4.24 34.71
CA GLN A 142 -7.44 4.24 33.41
C GLN A 142 -8.30 4.86 32.30
N ALA A 143 -9.59 4.53 32.25
CA ALA A 143 -10.52 5.14 31.30
C ALA A 143 -10.57 6.66 31.50
N THR A 144 -10.61 7.12 32.75
CA THR A 144 -10.58 8.56 33.07
C THR A 144 -9.28 9.21 32.60
N MET A 145 -8.11 8.60 32.89
CA MET A 145 -6.83 9.12 32.39
C MET A 145 -6.76 9.17 30.86
N PHE A 146 -7.25 8.13 30.18
CA PHE A 146 -7.25 8.06 28.72
C PHE A 146 -8.16 9.13 28.10
N VAL A 147 -9.34 9.35 28.70
CA VAL A 147 -10.27 10.42 28.29
C VAL A 147 -9.68 11.80 28.57
N CYS A 148 -8.93 11.98 29.67
CA CYS A 148 -8.26 13.26 29.96
C CYS A 148 -7.09 13.57 29.03
N CYS A 149 -6.41 12.56 28.48
CA CYS A 149 -5.39 12.75 27.45
C CYS A 149 -5.98 13.22 26.10
N TYR A 150 -7.29 13.06 25.92
CA TYR A 150 -7.99 13.54 24.74
C TYR A 150 -8.25 15.04 24.86
N GLN A 151 -7.20 15.84 24.68
CA GLN A 151 -7.30 17.29 24.66
C GLN A 151 -7.72 17.78 23.27
N ASN A 152 -8.87 18.44 23.21
CA ASN A 152 -9.41 19.00 21.98
C ASN A 152 -8.52 20.16 21.49
N ALA A 153 -7.97 20.03 20.28
CA ALA A 153 -7.02 20.98 19.69
C ALA A 153 -7.65 22.36 19.41
N ASP A 154 -8.97 22.45 19.35
CA ASP A 154 -9.69 23.69 19.01
C ASP A 154 -9.95 24.63 20.19
N LEU A 155 -9.51 24.25 21.40
CA LEU A 155 -9.83 25.01 22.61
C LEU A 155 -8.96 26.28 22.77
N PRO A 156 -9.52 27.35 23.38
CA PRO A 156 -8.91 28.68 23.44
C PRO A 156 -7.62 28.77 24.29
N TRP A 157 -7.17 27.71 24.94
CA TRP A 157 -5.85 27.66 25.61
C TRP A 157 -4.72 27.28 24.65
N ALA A 158 -5.02 26.63 23.52
CA ALA A 158 -4.08 26.47 22.40
C ALA A 158 -3.96 27.76 21.57
N LYS A 159 -5.01 28.61 21.60
CA LYS A 159 -4.95 30.00 21.14
C LYS A 159 -4.27 30.83 22.23
N GLY A 160 -2.94 30.81 22.24
CA GLY A 160 -2.12 31.53 23.22
C GLY A 160 -2.69 32.92 23.55
N LYS A 161 -3.12 33.09 24.80
CA LYS A 161 -3.41 34.41 25.38
C LYS A 161 -2.07 35.07 25.67
N THR A 162 -1.40 35.55 24.63
CA THR A 162 -0.23 36.40 24.82
C THR A 162 -0.32 37.57 23.85
N SER A 163 -0.63 38.71 24.45
CA SER A 163 -0.49 40.05 23.91
C SER A 163 0.70 40.17 22.95
N GLY A 164 0.42 40.47 21.68
CA GLY A 164 1.39 41.07 20.76
C GLY A 164 2.14 40.15 19.80
N GLU A 165 2.59 38.96 20.21
CA GLU A 165 3.35 38.05 19.34
C GLU A 165 2.62 36.74 19.13
N ARG A 166 2.22 36.48 17.87
CA ARG A 166 1.64 35.20 17.45
C ARG A 166 2.69 34.11 17.65
N ALA A 167 2.53 33.31 18.71
CA ALA A 167 3.25 32.04 18.80
C ALA A 167 2.98 31.22 17.51
N PRO A 168 3.99 30.59 16.90
CA PRO A 168 3.81 29.86 15.67
C PRO A 168 2.78 28.73 15.91
N PRO A 169 1.71 28.67 15.11
CA PRO A 169 0.71 27.61 15.22
C PRO A 169 1.39 26.25 15.16
N HIS A 170 1.13 25.40 16.15
CA HIS A 170 1.54 24.01 16.12
C HIS A 170 0.62 23.27 15.15
N TYR A 171 1.00 23.25 13.87
CA TYR A 171 0.29 22.51 12.85
C TYR A 171 0.43 21.01 13.15
N ILE A 172 -0.67 20.36 13.48
CA ILE A 172 -0.77 18.91 13.31
C ILE A 172 -0.93 18.68 11.82
N TRP A 173 0.16 18.30 11.18
CA TRP A 173 0.14 17.83 9.80
C TRP A 173 -0.65 16.53 9.77
N TYR A 174 -1.93 16.60 9.40
CA TYR A 174 -2.63 15.39 9.00
C TYR A 174 -2.36 15.19 7.51
N ALA A 175 -1.68 14.09 7.19
CA ALA A 175 -1.57 13.65 5.81
C ALA A 175 -2.91 12.98 5.46
N GLU A 176 -3.78 13.73 4.79
CA GLU A 176 -4.90 13.09 4.10
C GLU A 176 -4.29 12.26 2.97
N ALA A 177 -4.54 10.95 2.98
CA ALA A 177 -4.30 10.17 1.79
C ALA A 177 -5.27 10.70 0.75
N VAL A 178 -4.79 11.57 -0.14
CA VAL A 178 -5.52 11.91 -1.37
C VAL A 178 -5.90 10.58 -1.96
N SER A 179 -7.19 10.27 -1.90
CA SER A 179 -7.74 9.12 -2.59
C SER A 179 -7.46 9.42 -4.05
N SER A 180 -6.36 8.86 -4.56
CA SER A 180 -6.13 8.76 -5.99
C SER A 180 -7.23 7.83 -6.48
N GLU A 181 -8.41 8.42 -6.67
CA GLU A 181 -9.48 7.84 -7.44
C GLU A 181 -8.82 7.42 -8.75
N ALA A 182 -8.79 6.10 -9.00
CA ALA A 182 -8.05 5.55 -10.12
C ALA A 182 -8.39 6.39 -11.35
N PRO A 183 -7.38 7.00 -12.02
CA PRO A 183 -7.59 8.13 -12.90
C PRO A 183 -8.73 7.79 -13.83
N SER A 184 -9.83 8.54 -13.65
CA SER A 184 -11.06 8.30 -14.38
C SER A 184 -10.71 8.30 -15.87
N GLN A 185 -11.42 7.50 -16.66
CA GLN A 185 -11.22 7.49 -18.12
C GLN A 185 -11.22 8.93 -18.67
N LEU A 186 -12.05 9.80 -18.09
CA LEU A 186 -12.10 11.23 -18.39
C LEU A 186 -10.76 11.94 -18.12
N SER A 187 -10.16 11.74 -16.94
CA SER A 187 -8.88 12.36 -16.56
C SER A 187 -7.73 11.92 -17.48
N ARG A 188 -7.76 10.68 -17.99
CA ARG A 188 -6.77 10.21 -18.97
C ARG A 188 -6.96 10.87 -20.33
N VAL A 189 -8.22 11.02 -20.76
CA VAL A 189 -8.56 11.71 -22.01
C VAL A 189 -8.20 13.18 -21.93
N GLU A 190 -8.49 13.86 -20.81
CA GLU A 190 -8.09 15.26 -20.59
C GLU A 190 -6.57 15.42 -20.60
N HIS A 191 -5.83 14.48 -20.00
CA HIS A 191 -4.37 14.51 -20.03
C HIS A 191 -3.81 14.32 -21.46
N CYS A 192 -4.32 13.34 -22.23
CA CYS A 192 -3.94 13.15 -23.63
C CYS A 192 -4.29 14.36 -24.51
N LEU A 193 -5.46 14.97 -24.28
CA LEU A 193 -5.86 16.20 -25.00
C LEU A 193 -4.94 17.37 -24.65
N GLY A 194 -4.50 17.46 -23.40
CA GLY A 194 -3.49 18.42 -22.95
C GLY A 194 -2.16 18.24 -23.70
N GLU A 195 -1.62 17.01 -23.73
CA GLU A 195 -0.38 16.73 -24.47
C GLU A 195 -0.51 17.02 -25.96
N LEU A 196 -1.64 16.65 -26.59
CA LEU A 196 -1.87 16.93 -28.01
C LEU A 196 -1.94 18.43 -28.30
N ARG A 197 -2.59 19.20 -27.41
CA ARG A 197 -2.66 20.65 -27.51
C ARG A 197 -1.26 21.27 -27.38
N ASP A 198 -0.46 20.79 -26.44
CA ASP A 198 0.90 21.29 -26.24
C ASP A 198 1.77 20.99 -27.47
N LEU A 199 1.67 19.79 -28.04
CA LEU A 199 2.35 19.44 -29.29
C LEU A 199 1.92 20.33 -30.47
N LEU A 200 0.63 20.64 -30.59
CA LEU A 200 0.11 21.55 -31.62
C LEU A 200 0.61 23.00 -31.43
N MET A 201 0.74 23.45 -30.18
CA MET A 201 1.28 24.78 -29.85
C MET A 201 2.81 24.84 -30.03
N GLN A 202 3.49 23.72 -29.80
CA GLN A 202 4.93 23.60 -30.00
C GLN A 202 5.32 23.44 -31.45
N GLN A 203 4.37 23.11 -32.35
CA GLN A 203 4.62 23.04 -33.78
C GLN A 203 4.74 24.47 -34.34
N PRO A 204 5.96 25.00 -34.51
CA PRO A 204 6.16 26.39 -34.90
C PRO A 204 5.89 26.44 -36.40
N SER A 205 4.70 26.89 -36.78
CA SER A 205 4.33 27.35 -38.13
C SER A 205 5.15 26.72 -39.27
N LEU A 206 4.97 25.42 -39.52
CA LEU A 206 5.44 24.77 -40.76
C LEU A 206 4.77 25.36 -42.01
N SER A 207 3.80 26.27 -41.83
CA SER A 207 3.20 27.14 -42.83
C SER A 207 4.18 28.11 -43.51
N ALA A 208 5.42 28.25 -43.04
CA ALA A 208 6.44 29.08 -43.72
C ALA A 208 7.17 28.36 -44.89
N VAL A 209 6.99 27.05 -45.10
CA VAL A 209 7.75 26.29 -46.11
C VAL A 209 7.10 26.26 -47.50
N PHE A 210 5.86 26.73 -47.65
CA PHE A 210 5.20 26.89 -48.96
C PHE A 210 4.99 28.35 -49.33
N SER A 211 6.08 29.12 -49.40
CA SER A 211 6.09 30.31 -50.26
C SER A 211 6.76 29.94 -51.59
N PRO A 212 6.06 29.95 -52.73
CA PRO A 212 6.69 29.79 -54.04
C PRO A 212 7.67 30.94 -54.25
N THR A 213 8.96 30.59 -54.34
CA THR A 213 10.07 31.51 -54.56
C THR A 213 9.89 32.28 -55.87
N SER A 214 9.52 33.56 -55.77
CA SER A 214 9.68 34.52 -56.86
C SER A 214 11.14 35.00 -56.90
N PRO A 215 11.85 34.90 -58.04
CA PRO A 215 13.23 35.35 -58.15
C PRO A 215 13.24 36.87 -58.33
N GLY A 216 13.79 37.61 -57.37
CA GLY A 216 13.90 39.04 -57.53
C GLY A 216 14.51 39.80 -56.36
N THR A 217 15.76 40.19 -56.56
CA THR A 217 16.37 41.42 -56.05
C THR A 217 17.00 41.36 -54.65
N ALA A 218 18.32 41.27 -54.68
CA ALA A 218 19.24 41.54 -53.59
C ALA A 218 19.10 42.97 -53.06
N VAL A 219 18.98 43.12 -51.74
CA VAL A 219 19.43 44.33 -51.04
C VAL A 219 20.09 43.94 -49.72
N ALA A 220 21.24 44.54 -49.52
CA ALA A 220 22.23 44.31 -48.50
C ALA A 220 21.86 44.87 -47.11
N HIS A 221 22.66 44.44 -46.13
CA HIS A 221 23.10 45.24 -44.98
C HIS A 221 22.04 45.58 -43.92
N ARG A 222 22.22 45.11 -42.68
CA ARG A 222 22.92 45.87 -41.63
C ARG A 222 22.94 45.12 -40.30
N ARG A 223 24.13 45.21 -39.72
CA ARG A 223 24.64 44.73 -38.43
C ARG A 223 23.96 45.43 -37.23
N GLN A 224 24.15 44.80 -36.07
CA GLN A 224 24.18 45.34 -34.69
C GLN A 224 22.89 45.34 -33.88
N GLY A 225 23.01 44.81 -32.66
CA GLY A 225 22.04 45.01 -31.59
C GLY A 225 22.16 44.05 -30.42
N THR A 226 23.35 43.90 -29.84
CA THR A 226 23.53 43.34 -28.48
C THR A 226 22.76 44.18 -27.46
N ALA A 227 21.84 43.56 -26.71
CA ALA A 227 21.34 44.09 -25.44
C ALA A 227 20.85 42.95 -24.53
N THR A 228 21.66 42.59 -23.55
CA THR A 228 21.22 42.22 -22.19
C THR A 228 20.84 43.51 -21.43
N PRO A 229 20.37 43.53 -20.16
CA PRO A 229 19.92 42.46 -19.25
C PRO A 229 18.58 42.82 -18.53
N LYS A 230 18.05 41.92 -17.67
CA LYS A 230 17.95 42.10 -16.20
C LYS A 230 16.87 41.22 -15.54
N PHE A 231 17.32 40.60 -14.44
CA PHE A 231 16.59 40.03 -13.32
C PHE A 231 15.51 40.97 -12.77
N PHE A 232 14.42 40.39 -12.26
CA PHE A 232 13.88 40.77 -10.95
C PHE A 232 13.36 39.55 -10.20
N SER A 233 13.51 39.65 -8.88
CA SER A 233 13.29 38.68 -7.81
C SER A 233 11.82 38.48 -7.47
#